data_AF-A0A2E2HHG0-F1
#
_entry.id   AF-A0A2E2HHG0-F1
#
_cell.length_a   1.000
_cell.length_b   1.000
_cell.length_c   1.000
_cell.angle_alpha   90.00
_cell.angle_beta   90.00
_cell.angle_gamma   90.00
#
_symmetry.space_group_name_H-M   'P 1'
#
loop_
_entity.id
_entity.type
_entity.pdbx_description
1 polymer ?
#
loop_
_entity_poly.entity_id
_entity_poly.type
_entity_poly.pdbx_seq_one_letter_code
_entity_poly.pdbx_strand_id
1 'polypeptide(L)'
;MVGLFVDGWYPSEEKAVMNTPLFTMAASLLTMAFPVLMLISGKYTSFVPWLILISNLLIGLALLTTFSQRRVLILHRGVHLSVLLFLGSIGFLFFDHIFHWLSLAICAGLFGITFAIANKTSAGYGVQFRREWDASRYLRLDQHRLGHWKILNAKPTNGLMALSRTKHQLAVLFCTFDEDGCWLHLDVFSEDIFNLEQFLFEEE
;
A
#
# COMPACT_ATOMS: atom_id res chain seq x y z
N MET A 1 22.81 5.53 1.59
CA MET A 1 23.47 5.98 2.84
C MET A 1 22.39 6.63 3.68
N VAL A 2 22.06 6.24 4.90
CA VAL A 2 22.52 5.20 5.83
C VAL A 2 21.25 4.92 6.63
N GLY A 3 20.78 3.67 6.66
CA GLY A 3 19.93 3.28 7.78
C GLY A 3 20.83 3.43 8.99
N LEU A 4 20.55 4.40 9.86
CA LEU A 4 21.15 4.43 11.18
C LEU A 4 20.81 3.07 11.78
N PHE A 5 21.79 2.17 11.78
CA PHE A 5 21.71 0.89 12.46
C PHE A 5 21.64 1.24 13.93
N VAL A 6 20.42 1.29 14.44
CA VAL A 6 20.14 1.48 15.86
C VAL A 6 20.10 0.10 16.48
N ASP A 7 20.78 -0.05 17.62
CA ASP A 7 20.95 -1.35 18.28
C ASP A 7 19.63 -2.12 18.39
N GLY A 8 19.65 -3.35 17.90
CA GLY A 8 18.52 -4.29 17.89
C GLY A 8 17.51 -4.13 16.75
N TRP A 9 17.62 -3.11 15.88
CA TRP A 9 16.76 -2.96 14.70
C TRP A 9 17.48 -3.38 13.41
N TYR A 10 16.88 -4.31 12.69
CA TYR A 10 17.36 -4.84 11.42
C TYR A 10 16.45 -4.38 10.27
N PRO A 11 16.99 -4.03 9.09
CA PRO A 11 16.17 -3.84 7.90
C PRO A 11 15.48 -5.17 7.55
N SER A 12 14.18 -5.13 7.26
CA SER A 12 13.47 -6.30 6.73
C SER A 12 13.99 -6.61 5.33
N GLU A 13 14.25 -7.88 5.04
CA GLU A 13 14.76 -8.33 3.73
C GLU A 13 13.72 -8.24 2.60
N GLU A 14 12.45 -8.00 2.93
CA GLU A 14 11.36 -7.83 1.97
C GLU A 14 11.50 -6.50 1.19
N LYS A 15 12.38 -6.51 0.19
CA LYS A 15 12.37 -5.48 -0.85
C LYS A 15 11.06 -5.59 -1.62
N ALA A 16 10.38 -4.47 -1.79
CA ALA A 16 9.18 -4.40 -2.64
C ALA A 16 9.50 -4.88 -4.07
N VAL A 17 8.96 -6.02 -4.46
CA VAL A 17 9.15 -6.59 -5.81
C VAL A 17 8.17 -5.92 -6.76
N MET A 18 8.66 -4.97 -7.55
CA MET A 18 7.77 -4.15 -8.39
C MET A 18 7.45 -4.77 -9.76
N ASN A 19 8.03 -5.92 -10.12
CA ASN A 19 7.81 -6.54 -11.44
C ASN A 19 6.31 -6.79 -11.71
N THR A 20 5.62 -7.46 -10.79
CA THR A 20 4.20 -7.81 -10.96
C THR A 20 3.29 -6.58 -11.06
N PRO A 21 3.34 -5.59 -10.14
CA PRO A 21 2.61 -4.33 -10.30
C PRO A 21 2.90 -3.61 -11.62
N LEU A 22 4.16 -3.59 -12.07
CA LEU A 22 4.57 -2.82 -13.24
C LEU A 22 4.08 -3.46 -14.55
N PHE A 23 4.20 -4.79 -14.68
CA PHE A 23 3.68 -5.52 -15.84
C PHE A 23 2.16 -5.51 -15.92
N THR A 24 1.47 -5.66 -14.79
CA THR A 24 0.00 -5.61 -14.74
C THR A 24 -0.54 -4.22 -15.06
N MET A 25 0.12 -3.16 -14.59
CA MET A 25 -0.20 -1.79 -15.00
C MET A 25 0.05 -1.55 -16.49
N ALA A 26 1.18 -1.98 -17.05
CA ALA A 26 1.45 -1.85 -18.48
C ALA A 26 0.41 -2.59 -19.33
N ALA A 27 0.02 -3.81 -18.93
CA ALA A 27 -1.02 -4.57 -19.60
C ALA A 27 -2.38 -3.85 -19.54
N SER A 28 -2.71 -3.21 -18.41
CA SER A 28 -3.96 -2.47 -18.26
C SER A 28 -4.09 -1.25 -19.19
N LEU A 29 -2.98 -0.56 -19.49
CA LEU A 29 -2.96 0.55 -20.45
C LEU A 29 -3.32 0.08 -21.85
N LEU A 30 -2.76 -1.07 -22.25
CA LEU A 30 -3.05 -1.66 -23.56
C LEU A 30 -4.54 -2.01 -23.68
N THR A 31 -5.10 -2.66 -22.66
CA THR A 31 -6.52 -3.05 -22.65
C THR A 31 -7.48 -1.87 -22.48
N MET A 32 -6.99 -0.71 -22.04
CA MET A 32 -7.76 0.53 -21.92
C MET A 32 -7.73 1.38 -23.21
N ALA A 33 -6.65 1.30 -24.00
CA ALA A 33 -6.54 2.01 -25.27
C ALA A 33 -7.52 1.47 -26.34
N PHE A 34 -7.72 0.15 -26.41
CA PHE A 34 -8.63 -0.46 -27.38
C PHE A 34 -10.10 -0.01 -27.24
N PRO A 35 -10.71 0.02 -26.04
CA PRO A 35 -12.01 0.62 -25.79
C PRO A 35 -12.18 2.01 -26.38
N VAL A 36 -11.19 2.89 -26.21
CA VAL A 36 -11.25 4.27 -26.71
C VAL A 36 -11.33 4.27 -28.24
N LEU A 37 -10.50 3.48 -28.91
CA LEU A 37 -10.52 3.34 -30.37
C LEU A 37 -11.84 2.74 -30.88
N MET A 38 -12.40 1.75 -30.18
CA MET A 38 -13.68 1.12 -30.52
C MET A 38 -14.84 2.11 -30.37
N LEU A 39 -14.87 2.91 -29.29
CA LEU A 39 -15.88 3.95 -29.08
C LEU A 39 -15.80 5.04 -30.15
N ILE A 40 -14.60 5.51 -30.51
CA ILE A 40 -14.41 6.55 -31.54
C ILE A 40 -14.81 6.03 -32.93
N SER A 41 -14.44 4.78 -33.25
CA SER A 41 -14.74 4.18 -34.56
C SER A 41 -16.20 3.73 -34.70
N GLY A 42 -16.94 3.62 -33.59
CA GLY A 42 -18.30 3.07 -33.55
C GLY A 42 -18.37 1.57 -33.89
N LYS A 43 -17.22 0.88 -33.99
CA LYS A 43 -17.14 -0.55 -34.32
C LYS A 43 -16.82 -1.38 -33.09
N TYR A 44 -17.39 -2.59 -33.03
CA TYR A 44 -17.14 -3.56 -31.94
C TYR A 44 -17.46 -3.00 -30.54
N THR A 45 -18.41 -2.07 -30.44
CA THR A 45 -18.77 -1.40 -29.18
C THR A 45 -19.34 -2.37 -28.13
N SER A 46 -19.86 -3.53 -28.56
CA SER A 46 -20.26 -4.62 -27.68
C SER A 46 -19.11 -5.25 -26.88
N PHE A 47 -17.85 -5.12 -27.34
CA PHE A 47 -16.66 -5.64 -26.66
C PHE A 47 -16.03 -4.65 -25.67
N VAL A 48 -16.38 -3.37 -25.77
CA VAL A 48 -15.89 -2.29 -24.89
C VAL A 48 -16.02 -2.63 -23.40
N PRO A 49 -17.19 -3.03 -22.87
CA PRO A 49 -17.32 -3.32 -21.43
C PRO A 49 -16.32 -4.39 -20.98
N TRP A 50 -16.17 -5.47 -21.74
CA TRP A 50 -15.25 -6.57 -21.41
C TRP A 50 -13.79 -6.12 -21.32
N LEU A 51 -13.35 -5.24 -22.22
CA LEU A 51 -11.99 -4.71 -22.20
C LEU A 51 -11.75 -3.74 -21.02
N ILE A 52 -12.75 -2.95 -20.66
CA ILE A 52 -12.70 -2.12 -19.44
C ILE A 52 -12.62 -3.03 -18.20
N LEU A 53 -13.36 -4.15 -18.17
CA LEU A 53 -13.34 -5.09 -17.05
C LEU A 53 -11.97 -5.72 -16.89
N ILE A 54 -11.35 -6.17 -17.98
CA ILE A 54 -9.98 -6.70 -17.97
C ILE A 54 -9.01 -5.64 -17.43
N SER A 55 -9.12 -4.40 -17.89
CA SER A 55 -8.28 -3.29 -17.42
C SER A 55 -8.43 -3.07 -15.91
N ASN A 56 -9.68 -3.03 -15.41
CA ASN A 56 -9.95 -2.93 -13.98
C ASN A 56 -9.34 -4.09 -13.20
N LEU A 57 -9.52 -5.34 -13.65
CA LEU A 57 -8.97 -6.52 -12.98
C LEU A 57 -7.44 -6.48 -12.91
N LEU A 58 -6.78 -6.06 -13.99
CA LEU A 58 -5.32 -5.89 -14.02
C LEU A 58 -4.86 -4.81 -13.04
N ILE A 59 -5.55 -3.67 -12.98
CA ILE A 59 -5.22 -2.59 -12.02
C ILE A 59 -5.51 -3.04 -10.58
N GLY A 60 -6.61 -3.77 -10.35
CA GLY A 60 -6.94 -4.37 -9.06
C GLY A 60 -5.87 -5.34 -8.59
N LEU A 61 -5.32 -6.17 -9.50
CA LEU A 61 -4.21 -7.07 -9.20
C LEU A 61 -2.92 -6.30 -8.86
N ALA A 62 -2.62 -5.22 -9.59
CA ALA A 62 -1.49 -4.33 -9.29
C ALA A 62 -1.61 -3.70 -7.89
N LEU A 63 -2.82 -3.24 -7.52
CA LEU A 63 -3.11 -2.71 -6.19
C LEU A 63 -2.90 -3.78 -5.11
N LEU A 64 -3.51 -4.95 -5.26
CA LEU A 64 -3.41 -6.04 -4.28
C LEU A 64 -1.95 -6.47 -4.06
N THR A 65 -1.19 -6.62 -5.13
CA THR A 65 0.24 -7.01 -5.03
C THR A 65 1.11 -5.92 -4.41
N THR A 66 0.79 -4.64 -4.66
CA THR A 66 1.46 -3.51 -3.98
C THR A 66 1.11 -3.48 -2.48
N PHE A 67 -0.12 -3.81 -2.12
CA PHE A 67 -0.59 -3.81 -0.72
C PHE A 67 -0.09 -5.00 0.08
N SER A 68 -0.01 -6.18 -0.52
CA SER A 68 0.51 -7.37 0.17
C SER A 68 1.96 -7.20 0.59
N GLN A 69 2.71 -6.35 -0.11
CA GLN A 69 4.11 -6.04 0.21
C GLN A 69 4.27 -5.01 1.35
N ARG A 70 3.25 -4.19 1.64
CA ARG A 70 3.35 -3.06 2.58
C ARG A 70 2.08 -2.90 3.40
N ARG A 71 2.09 -3.40 4.65
CA ARG A 71 0.93 -3.32 5.55
C ARG A 71 0.54 -1.87 5.88
N VAL A 72 1.50 -0.95 5.90
CA VAL A 72 1.26 0.48 6.15
C VAL A 72 0.29 1.11 5.13
N LEU A 73 0.24 0.60 3.89
CA LEU A 73 -0.61 1.15 2.83
C LEU A 73 -2.11 1.00 3.11
N ILE A 74 -2.52 0.10 4.01
CA ILE A 74 -3.93 -0.05 4.41
C ILE A 74 -4.50 1.26 4.95
N LEU A 75 -3.67 2.14 5.53
CA LEU A 75 -4.09 3.42 6.08
C LEU A 75 -3.96 4.59 5.08
N HIS A 76 -3.44 4.33 3.88
CA HIS A 76 -3.19 5.36 2.88
C HIS A 76 -4.48 5.72 2.13
N ARG A 77 -4.83 7.03 2.09
CA ARG A 77 -6.10 7.51 1.49
C ARG A 77 -6.24 7.12 0.02
N GLY A 78 -5.14 7.10 -0.72
CA GLY A 78 -5.14 6.68 -2.13
C GLY A 78 -5.65 5.25 -2.31
N VAL A 79 -5.36 4.35 -1.36
CA VAL A 79 -5.83 2.95 -1.41
C VAL A 79 -7.34 2.87 -1.30
N HIS A 80 -7.91 3.56 -0.32
CA HIS A 80 -9.36 3.61 -0.16
C HIS A 80 -10.05 4.24 -1.38
N LEU A 81 -9.47 5.31 -1.94
CA LEU A 81 -9.99 5.92 -3.16
C LEU A 81 -9.91 4.96 -4.35
N SER A 82 -8.83 4.20 -4.51
CA SER A 82 -8.73 3.17 -5.55
C SER A 82 -9.81 2.10 -5.42
N VAL A 83 -10.13 1.64 -4.20
CA VAL A 83 -11.22 0.68 -3.99
C VAL A 83 -12.56 1.25 -4.43
N LEU A 84 -12.85 2.52 -4.07
CA LEU A 84 -14.08 3.19 -4.49
C LEU A 84 -14.16 3.37 -6.00
N LEU A 85 -13.06 3.75 -6.65
CA LEU A 85 -13.00 3.90 -8.11
C LEU A 85 -13.14 2.56 -8.83
N PHE A 86 -12.54 1.48 -8.30
CA PHE A 86 -12.68 0.14 -8.84
C PHE A 86 -14.14 -0.33 -8.80
N LEU A 87 -14.80 -0.20 -7.64
CA LEU A 87 -16.21 -0.53 -7.49
C LEU A 87 -17.10 0.34 -8.38
N GLY A 88 -16.81 1.64 -8.46
CA GLY A 88 -17.51 2.57 -9.34
C GLY A 88 -17.38 2.18 -10.82
N SER A 89 -16.16 1.88 -11.28
CA SER A 89 -15.90 1.51 -12.68
C SER A 89 -16.62 0.21 -13.05
N ILE A 90 -16.59 -0.80 -12.18
CA ILE A 90 -17.35 -2.05 -12.36
C ILE A 90 -18.86 -1.79 -12.36
N GLY A 91 -19.34 -0.97 -11.44
CA GLY A 91 -20.75 -0.60 -11.34
C GLY A 91 -21.27 -0.01 -12.66
N PHE A 92 -20.53 0.91 -13.28
CA PHE A 92 -20.93 1.57 -14.53
C PHE A 92 -20.64 0.78 -15.81
N LEU A 93 -20.01 -0.39 -15.71
CA LEU A 93 -19.40 -1.06 -16.86
C LEU A 93 -20.40 -1.61 -17.88
N PHE A 94 -21.55 -2.12 -17.43
CA PHE A 94 -22.58 -2.76 -18.27
C PHE A 94 -23.82 -1.88 -18.50
N PHE A 95 -23.72 -0.58 -18.22
CA PHE A 95 -24.76 0.40 -18.53
C PHE A 95 -24.68 0.86 -19.99
N ASP A 96 -25.57 1.75 -20.39
CA ASP A 96 -25.63 2.29 -21.76
C ASP A 96 -24.33 2.96 -22.22
N HIS A 97 -24.26 3.23 -23.53
CA HIS A 97 -23.07 3.71 -24.22
C HIS A 97 -22.42 4.99 -23.64
N ILE A 98 -23.20 5.87 -23.00
CA ILE A 98 -22.70 7.07 -22.31
C ILE A 98 -21.91 6.69 -21.05
N PHE A 99 -22.30 5.64 -20.36
CA PHE A 99 -21.64 5.14 -19.17
C PHE A 99 -20.32 4.44 -19.48
N HIS A 100 -20.07 3.98 -20.71
CA HIS A 100 -18.75 3.45 -21.09
C HIS A 100 -17.65 4.52 -21.04
N TRP A 101 -17.93 5.75 -21.47
CA TRP A 101 -16.98 6.87 -21.37
C TRP A 101 -16.71 7.23 -19.90
N LEU A 102 -17.74 7.22 -19.06
CA LEU A 102 -17.59 7.44 -17.63
C LEU A 102 -16.78 6.31 -16.98
N SER A 103 -17.08 5.05 -17.29
CA SER A 103 -16.36 3.88 -16.77
C SER A 103 -14.88 3.91 -17.18
N LEU A 104 -14.56 4.34 -18.41
CA LEU A 104 -13.19 4.57 -18.87
C LEU A 104 -12.49 5.70 -18.11
N ALA A 105 -13.16 6.83 -17.89
CA ALA A 105 -12.59 7.94 -17.13
C ALA A 105 -12.27 7.52 -15.67
N ILE A 106 -13.18 6.76 -15.05
CA ILE A 106 -12.97 6.19 -13.71
C ILE A 106 -11.81 5.18 -13.73
N CYS A 107 -11.72 4.31 -14.74
CA CYS A 107 -10.63 3.35 -14.92
C CYS A 107 -9.27 4.05 -15.09
N ALA A 108 -9.21 5.14 -15.87
CA ALA A 108 -8.01 5.95 -16.02
C ALA A 108 -7.60 6.64 -14.70
N GLY A 109 -8.57 7.14 -13.93
CA GLY A 109 -8.32 7.67 -12.58
C GLY A 109 -7.78 6.60 -11.62
N LEU A 110 -8.37 5.41 -11.66
CA LEU A 110 -7.92 4.26 -10.89
C LEU A 110 -6.47 3.88 -11.23
N PHE A 111 -6.13 3.85 -12.53
CA PHE A 111 -4.76 3.62 -13.00
C PHE A 111 -3.79 4.68 -12.43
N GLY A 112 -4.12 5.96 -12.56
CA GLY A 112 -3.26 7.05 -12.10
C GLY A 112 -2.95 7.00 -10.60
N ILE A 113 -3.96 6.71 -9.77
CA ILE A 113 -3.77 6.59 -8.31
C ILE A 113 -2.94 5.35 -7.99
N THR A 114 -3.21 4.22 -8.65
CA THR A 114 -2.46 2.97 -8.45
C THR A 114 -0.99 3.16 -8.79
N PHE A 115 -0.70 3.78 -9.93
CA PHE A 115 0.64 4.12 -10.36
C PHE A 115 1.34 5.05 -9.38
N ALA A 116 0.67 6.10 -8.90
CA ALA A 116 1.24 7.02 -7.93
C ALA A 116 1.64 6.31 -6.62
N ILE A 117 0.81 5.39 -6.12
CA ILE A 117 1.10 4.62 -4.92
C ILE A 117 2.29 3.67 -5.17
N ALA A 118 2.24 2.89 -6.25
CA ALA A 118 3.31 1.96 -6.62
C ALA A 118 4.66 2.68 -6.82
N ASN A 119 4.65 3.85 -7.45
CA ASN A 119 5.84 4.67 -7.66
C ASN A 119 6.42 5.19 -6.33
N LYS A 120 5.58 5.66 -5.40
CA LYS A 120 6.07 6.05 -4.07
C LYS A 120 6.65 4.87 -3.29
N THR A 121 6.01 3.69 -3.35
CA THR A 121 6.51 2.50 -2.65
C THR A 121 7.87 2.02 -3.16
N SER A 122 8.17 2.22 -4.45
CA SER A 122 9.44 1.83 -5.05
C SER A 122 10.52 2.87 -5.02
N ALA A 123 10.16 4.15 -4.93
CA ALA A 123 11.09 5.25 -4.68
C ALA A 123 11.72 5.22 -3.28
N GLY A 124 11.51 4.15 -2.50
CA GLY A 124 12.14 3.96 -1.19
C GLY A 124 11.45 4.67 -0.04
N TYR A 125 10.24 5.20 -0.24
CA TYR A 125 9.46 5.88 0.81
C TYR A 125 9.00 4.88 1.88
N GLY A 126 8.92 3.59 1.52
CA GLY A 126 8.61 2.49 2.42
C GLY A 126 9.88 1.85 2.99
N VAL A 127 10.10 1.95 4.30
CA VAL A 127 11.17 1.23 5.00
C VAL A 127 10.54 0.33 6.05
N GLN A 128 10.97 -0.93 6.08
CA GLN A 128 10.55 -1.89 7.09
C GLN A 128 11.74 -2.23 7.97
N PHE A 129 11.51 -2.13 9.28
CA PHE A 129 12.47 -2.53 10.30
C PHE A 129 11.86 -3.63 11.15
N ARG A 130 12.68 -4.57 11.58
CA ARG A 130 12.31 -5.63 12.52
C ARG A 130 13.27 -5.64 13.69
N ARG A 131 12.76 -5.92 14.88
CA ARG A 131 13.52 -6.11 16.11
C ARG A 131 13.01 -7.35 16.82
N GLU A 132 13.91 -8.18 17.31
CA GLU A 132 13.56 -9.29 18.18
C GLU A 132 13.04 -8.72 19.51
N TRP A 133 11.91 -9.25 19.99
CA TRP A 133 11.28 -8.79 21.21
C TRP A 133 10.90 -9.96 22.11
N ASP A 134 11.42 -9.94 23.34
CA ASP A 134 10.95 -10.80 24.42
C ASP A 134 9.56 -10.34 24.87
N ALA A 135 8.53 -11.11 24.52
CA ALA A 135 7.14 -10.86 24.85
C ALA A 135 6.85 -10.76 26.37
N SER A 136 7.78 -11.18 27.22
CA SER A 136 7.68 -11.02 28.68
C SER A 136 8.07 -9.63 29.18
N ARG A 137 8.76 -8.83 28.37
CA ARG A 137 9.23 -7.48 28.71
C ARG A 137 8.36 -6.42 28.07
N TYR A 138 8.00 -5.40 28.85
CA TYR A 138 7.26 -4.25 28.33
C TYR A 138 8.19 -3.31 27.56
N LEU A 139 7.69 -2.82 26.42
CA LEU A 139 8.34 -1.78 25.65
C LEU A 139 7.68 -0.43 25.94
N ARG A 140 8.51 0.58 26.21
CA ARG A 140 8.07 1.97 26.31
C ARG A 140 8.48 2.76 25.08
N LEU A 141 7.52 3.49 24.54
CA LEU A 141 7.75 4.50 23.51
C LEU A 141 8.33 5.76 24.15
N ASP A 142 9.26 6.40 23.46
CA ASP A 142 9.79 7.71 23.86
C ASP A 142 8.67 8.74 24.10
N GLN A 143 8.77 9.44 25.22
CA GLN A 143 7.80 10.45 25.65
C GLN A 143 7.65 11.59 24.65
N HIS A 144 8.74 11.96 23.96
CA HIS A 144 8.70 13.00 22.94
C HIS A 144 7.89 12.60 21.70
N ARG A 145 7.71 11.28 21.46
CA ARG A 145 7.00 10.75 20.30
C ARG A 145 5.58 10.29 20.59
N LEU A 146 5.21 10.08 21.86
CA LEU A 146 3.86 9.67 22.28
C LEU A 146 2.73 10.50 21.64
N GLY A 147 2.94 11.80 21.43
CA GLY A 147 1.88 12.69 20.94
C GLY A 147 1.29 12.36 19.56
N HIS A 148 2.06 11.68 18.69
CA HIS A 148 1.61 11.34 17.32
C HIS A 148 1.42 9.84 17.08
N TRP A 149 1.74 9.00 18.07
CA TRP A 149 1.54 7.56 18.03
C TRP A 149 0.26 7.18 18.77
N LYS A 150 -0.68 6.58 18.05
CA LYS A 150 -1.88 6.00 18.63
C LYS A 150 -1.64 4.51 18.91
N ILE A 151 -1.58 4.17 20.19
CA ILE A 151 -1.46 2.79 20.66
C ILE A 151 -2.84 2.13 20.58
N LEU A 152 -2.94 1.03 19.83
CA LEU A 152 -4.16 0.23 19.68
C LEU A 152 -4.16 -0.96 20.63
N ASN A 153 -3.01 -1.63 20.73
CA ASN A 153 -2.81 -2.77 21.61
C ASN A 153 -1.36 -2.80 22.11
N ALA A 154 -1.19 -2.88 23.43
CA ALA A 154 0.11 -2.98 24.07
C ALA A 154 0.59 -4.44 24.23
N LYS A 155 -0.30 -5.42 24.01
CA LYS A 155 0.06 -6.84 24.09
C LYS A 155 0.71 -7.32 22.78
N PRO A 156 1.72 -8.21 22.84
CA PRO A 156 2.28 -8.82 21.65
C PRO A 156 1.21 -9.67 20.98
N THR A 157 0.77 -9.24 19.79
CA THR A 157 -0.25 -9.92 18.99
C THR A 157 0.16 -9.86 17.53
N ASN A 158 -0.31 -10.82 16.73
CA ASN A 158 -0.13 -10.83 15.27
C ASN A 158 -0.82 -9.67 14.53
N GLY A 159 -1.50 -8.78 15.26
CA GLY A 159 -2.21 -7.61 14.72
C GLY A 159 -1.43 -6.29 14.87
N LEU A 160 -2.06 -5.21 14.40
CA LEU A 160 -1.54 -3.86 14.55
C LEU A 160 -1.53 -3.45 16.02
N MET A 161 -0.36 -3.03 16.50
CA MET A 161 -0.14 -2.63 17.89
C MET A 161 -0.19 -1.11 18.04
N ALA A 162 0.44 -0.38 17.12
CA ALA A 162 0.41 1.08 17.13
C ALA A 162 0.44 1.64 15.70
N LEU A 163 -0.08 2.86 15.54
CA LEU A 163 0.00 3.59 14.29
C LEU A 163 0.41 5.04 14.55
N SER A 164 1.12 5.61 13.60
CA SER A 164 1.44 7.03 13.54
C SER A 164 1.01 7.59 12.20
N ARG A 165 0.38 8.76 12.26
CA ARG A 165 -0.07 9.47 11.06
C ARG A 165 0.18 10.96 11.22
N THR A 166 1.13 11.46 10.47
CA THR A 166 1.42 12.89 10.32
C THR A 166 1.15 13.32 8.86
N LYS A 167 1.46 14.58 8.52
CA LYS A 167 1.32 15.06 7.13
C LYS A 167 2.35 14.43 6.18
N HIS A 168 3.54 14.08 6.68
CA HIS A 168 4.67 13.60 5.89
C HIS A 168 4.98 12.12 6.12
N GLN A 169 4.37 11.51 7.14
CA GLN A 169 4.66 10.14 7.54
C GLN A 169 3.40 9.36 7.92
N LEU A 170 3.38 8.10 7.51
CA LEU A 170 2.48 7.06 7.97
C LEU A 170 3.34 5.91 8.47
N ALA A 171 3.12 5.43 9.69
CA ALA A 171 3.87 4.30 10.22
C ALA A 171 2.96 3.37 11.00
N VAL A 172 3.29 2.08 10.97
CA VAL A 172 2.58 1.05 11.73
C VAL A 172 3.58 0.14 12.44
N LEU A 173 3.21 -0.28 13.64
CA LEU A 173 3.94 -1.22 14.45
C LEU A 173 3.08 -2.48 14.64
N PHE A 174 3.66 -3.67 14.47
CA PHE A 174 2.99 -4.95 14.66
C PHE A 174 3.98 -6.02 15.13
N CYS A 175 3.57 -7.01 15.94
CA CYS A 175 4.42 -8.19 16.19
C CYS A 175 3.98 -9.34 15.26
N THR A 176 4.91 -10.23 14.93
CA THR A 176 4.65 -11.56 14.40
C THR A 176 5.33 -12.59 15.29
N PHE A 177 4.59 -13.62 15.71
CA PHE A 177 5.19 -14.80 16.31
C PHE A 177 5.62 -15.77 15.19
N ASP A 178 6.89 -16.10 15.15
CA ASP A 178 7.47 -17.10 14.24
C ASP A 178 8.13 -18.23 15.05
N GLU A 179 8.61 -19.29 14.39
CA GLU A 179 9.31 -20.40 15.05
C GLU A 179 10.53 -19.92 15.87
N ASP A 180 11.13 -18.80 15.46
CA ASP A 180 12.30 -18.17 16.09
C ASP A 180 11.97 -17.14 17.21
N GLY A 181 10.68 -16.88 17.51
CA GLY A 181 10.28 -15.93 18.59
C GLY A 181 9.30 -14.83 18.17
N CYS A 182 9.07 -13.81 19.03
CA CYS A 182 8.29 -12.61 18.65
C CYS A 182 9.21 -11.58 17.99
N TRP A 183 8.80 -11.18 16.80
CA TRP A 183 9.45 -10.14 16.02
C TRP A 183 8.56 -8.92 15.97
N LEU A 184 9.08 -7.80 16.45
CA LEU A 184 8.43 -6.50 16.34
C LEU A 184 8.80 -5.85 15.01
N HIS A 185 7.79 -5.56 14.20
CA HIS A 185 7.93 -4.91 12.91
C HIS A 185 7.47 -3.47 12.98
N LEU A 186 8.19 -2.62 12.26
CA LEU A 186 7.89 -1.22 12.04
C LEU A 186 7.90 -0.97 10.53
N ASP A 187 6.74 -0.72 9.95
CA ASP A 187 6.59 -0.35 8.53
C ASP A 187 6.31 1.14 8.43
N VAL A 188 7.26 1.89 7.87
CA VAL A 188 7.20 3.35 7.75
C VAL A 188 7.10 3.74 6.29
N PHE A 189 6.09 4.55 5.99
CA PHE A 189 5.91 5.21 4.71
C PHE A 189 6.06 6.73 4.91
N SER A 190 7.21 7.26 4.53
CA SER A 190 7.60 8.65 4.81
C SER A 190 8.34 9.25 3.62
N GLU A 191 8.16 10.55 3.39
CA GLU A 191 8.99 11.32 2.47
C GLU A 191 10.34 11.70 3.13
N ASP A 192 10.36 11.76 4.46
CA ASP A 192 11.53 12.08 5.29
C ASP A 192 12.19 10.82 5.90
N ILE A 193 13.47 10.92 6.24
CA ILE A 193 14.22 9.86 6.94
C ILE A 193 13.60 9.63 8.32
N PHE A 194 13.18 8.40 8.60
CA PHE A 194 12.70 8.03 9.91
C PHE A 194 13.88 7.76 10.86
N ASN A 195 14.00 8.58 11.92
CA ASN A 195 15.01 8.36 12.93
C ASN A 195 14.58 7.26 13.91
N LEU A 196 15.31 6.14 13.95
CA LEU A 196 15.09 5.03 14.88
C LEU A 196 15.72 5.24 16.26
N GLU A 197 16.63 6.21 16.41
CA GLU A 197 17.31 6.45 17.68
C GLU A 197 16.29 6.77 18.76
N GLN A 198 16.43 6.08 19.90
CA GLN A 198 15.59 6.27 21.08
C GLN A 198 14.09 6.00 20.82
N PHE A 199 13.74 5.26 19.76
CA PHE A 199 12.33 5.03 19.42
C PHE A 199 11.58 4.15 20.45
N LEU A 200 12.19 3.04 20.87
CA LEU A 200 11.64 2.08 21.84
C LEU A 200 12.71 1.62 22.83
N PHE A 201 12.33 1.56 24.10
CA PHE A 201 13.17 1.10 25.20
C PHE A 201 12.50 -0.07 25.93
N GLU A 202 13.28 -1.06 26.34
CA GLU A 202 12.83 -2.11 27.27
C GLU A 202 12.89 -1.57 28.70
N GLU A 203 11.87 -1.84 29.51
CA GLU A 203 11.96 -1.63 30.95
C GLU A 203 12.86 -2.71 31.59
N GLU A 204 13.79 -2.29 32.45
CA GLU A 204 14.57 -3.16 33.33
C GLU A 204 13.70 -3.81 34.42
#